data_AF-A0A0F9KIU3-F1
#
_entry.id   AF-A0A0F9KIU3-F1
#
_cell.length_a   1.000
_cell.length_b   1.000
_cell.length_c   1.000
_cell.angle_alpha   90.00
_cell.angle_beta   90.00
_cell.angle_gamma   90.00
#
_symmetry.space_group_name_H-M   'P 1'
#
loop_
_entity.id
_entity.type
_entity.pdbx_description
1 polymer ?
#
loop_
_entity_poly.entity_id
_entity_poly.type
_entity_poly.pdbx_seq_one_letter_code
_entity_poly.pdbx_strand_id
1 'polypeptide(L)'
;DITTDTGKVRLNIGDKDIADAIFTDEELAVFLLEGSVDLASAMALEAWAATYGANASQEKIGDYSYTQKIVENMLKLAGAFRDKEAGKPFSTWSVFDFTGNTT
;
A
#
# COMPACT_ATOMS: atom_id res chain seq x y z
N ASP A 1 -1.82 10.59 -11.93
CA ASP A 1 -1.62 9.90 -13.22
C ASP A 1 -1.57 8.39 -12.99
N ILE A 2 -2.58 7.62 -13.44
CA ILE A 2 -2.66 6.16 -13.19
C ILE A 2 -1.69 5.33 -14.04
N THR A 3 -0.97 5.95 -14.98
CA THR A 3 0.00 5.25 -15.83
C THR A 3 1.32 4.97 -15.09
N THR A 4 1.60 5.72 -14.03
CA THR A 4 2.75 5.52 -13.14
C THR A 4 2.40 4.62 -11.96
N ASP A 5 3.38 3.89 -11.45
CA ASP A 5 3.18 3.07 -10.25
C ASP A 5 2.86 3.93 -9.02
N THR A 6 3.49 5.10 -8.89
CA THR A 6 3.16 6.10 -7.88
C THR A 6 1.69 6.51 -7.92
N GLY A 7 1.15 6.80 -9.11
CA GLY A 7 -0.25 7.18 -9.23
C GLY A 7 -1.23 6.01 -9.03
N LYS A 8 -0.82 4.76 -9.29
CA LYS A 8 -1.59 3.58 -8.89
C LYS A 8 -1.63 3.43 -7.37
N VAL A 9 -0.51 3.65 -6.68
CA VAL A 9 -0.46 3.66 -5.20
C VAL A 9 -1.39 4.74 -4.65
N ARG A 10 -1.31 6.00 -5.12
CA ARG A 10 -2.25 7.08 -4.73
C ARG A 10 -3.71 6.66 -4.86
N LEU A 11 -4.06 6.08 -6.01
CA LEU A 11 -5.43 5.65 -6.28
C LEU A 11 -5.88 4.58 -5.27
N ASN A 12 -5.01 3.61 -4.98
CA ASN A 12 -5.28 2.51 -4.07
C ASN A 12 -5.45 2.95 -2.62
N ILE A 13 -4.64 3.91 -2.17
CA ILE A 13 -4.72 4.44 -0.80
C ILE A 13 -5.79 5.53 -0.65
N GLY A 14 -6.36 6.02 -1.75
CA GLY A 14 -7.37 7.07 -1.74
C GLY A 14 -6.82 8.50 -1.65
N ASP A 15 -5.50 8.67 -1.76
CA ASP A 15 -4.78 9.95 -1.75
C ASP A 15 -4.88 10.63 -3.13
N LYS A 16 -6.10 11.04 -3.48
CA LYS A 16 -6.49 11.50 -4.82
C LYS A 16 -6.36 13.00 -5.02
N ASP A 17 -6.39 13.77 -3.94
CA ASP A 17 -6.23 15.22 -4.00
C ASP A 17 -4.74 15.57 -3.95
N ILE A 18 -4.20 16.04 -5.07
CA ILE A 18 -2.78 16.38 -5.19
C ILE A 18 -2.46 17.68 -4.45
N ALA A 19 -3.45 18.55 -4.24
CA ALA A 19 -3.23 19.82 -3.54
C ALA A 19 -3.09 19.64 -2.02
N ASP A 20 -3.65 18.56 -1.48
CA ASP A 20 -3.61 18.19 -0.05
C ASP A 20 -3.26 16.71 0.10
N ALA A 21 -2.20 16.31 -0.58
CA ALA A 21 -1.74 14.94 -0.60
C ALA A 21 -1.16 14.52 0.75
N ILE A 22 -1.54 13.33 1.23
CA ILE A 22 -1.01 12.75 2.47
C ILE A 22 0.48 12.39 2.32
N PHE A 23 0.85 11.87 1.16
CA PHE A 23 2.23 11.53 0.82
C PHE A 23 2.68 12.31 -0.41
N THR A 24 3.93 12.72 -0.41
CA THR A 24 4.63 13.22 -1.60
C THR A 24 4.96 12.08 -2.56
N ASP A 25 5.23 12.40 -3.83
CA ASP A 25 5.60 11.38 -4.82
C ASP A 25 6.95 10.71 -4.46
N GLU A 26 7.86 11.45 -3.82
CA GLU A 26 9.12 10.94 -3.30
C GLU A 26 8.92 9.93 -2.17
N GLU A 27 8.00 10.18 -1.23
CA GLU A 27 7.67 9.23 -0.16
C GLU A 27 7.02 7.96 -0.72
N LEU A 28 6.14 8.10 -1.70
CA LEU A 28 5.56 6.96 -2.40
C LEU A 28 6.61 6.17 -3.19
N ALA A 29 7.63 6.84 -3.74
CA ALA A 29 8.74 6.18 -4.40
C ALA A 29 9.57 5.33 -3.42
N VAL A 30 9.71 5.75 -2.14
CA VAL A 30 10.37 4.95 -1.11
C VAL A 30 9.62 3.64 -0.86
N PHE A 31 8.27 3.68 -0.77
CA PHE A 31 7.48 2.46 -0.60
C PHE A 31 7.53 1.54 -1.82
N LEU A 32 7.73 2.10 -3.02
CA LEU A 32 7.87 1.36 -4.27
C LEU A 32 9.25 0.71 -4.46
N LEU A 33 10.24 0.96 -3.60
CA LEU A 33 11.56 0.32 -3.69
C LEU A 33 11.48 -1.21 -3.61
N GLU A 34 10.46 -1.75 -2.94
CA GLU A 34 10.17 -3.19 -2.87
C GLU A 34 9.64 -3.77 -4.21
N GLY A 35 9.37 -2.93 -5.21
CA GLY A 35 9.05 -3.34 -6.58
C GLY A 35 7.60 -3.79 -6.81
N SER A 36 6.72 -3.72 -5.80
CA SER A 36 5.29 -4.02 -5.95
C SER A 36 4.40 -2.86 -5.54
N VAL A 37 3.48 -2.49 -6.44
CA VAL A 37 2.42 -1.51 -6.19
C VAL A 37 1.50 -1.95 -5.04
N ASP A 38 1.19 -3.24 -4.93
CA ASP A 38 0.28 -3.72 -3.88
C ASP A 38 1.00 -3.67 -2.52
N LEU A 39 2.28 -4.05 -2.44
CA LEU A 39 3.07 -3.88 -1.20
C LEU A 39 3.24 -2.42 -0.81
N ALA A 40 3.57 -1.56 -1.77
CA ALA A 40 3.70 -0.13 -1.53
C ALA A 40 2.38 0.48 -1.03
N SER A 41 1.24 0.06 -1.60
CA SER A 41 -0.10 0.48 -1.15
C SER A 41 -0.38 0.03 0.28
N ALA A 42 0.00 -1.20 0.65
CA ALA A 42 -0.15 -1.70 2.01
C ALA A 42 0.69 -0.90 3.02
N MET A 43 1.96 -0.66 2.69
CA MET A 43 2.89 0.10 3.55
C MET A 43 2.44 1.54 3.73
N ALA A 44 2.00 2.21 2.66
CA ALA A 44 1.48 3.57 2.75
C ALA A 44 0.21 3.66 3.62
N LEU A 45 -0.72 2.69 3.51
CA LEU A 45 -1.90 2.61 4.37
C LEU A 45 -1.55 2.36 5.84
N GLU A 46 -0.57 1.49 6.11
CA GLU A 46 -0.08 1.23 7.47
C GLU A 46 0.57 2.48 8.08
N ALA A 47 1.40 3.19 7.31
CA ALA A 47 2.02 4.44 7.73
C ALA A 47 0.97 5.53 8.02
N TRP A 48 -0.03 5.67 7.14
CA TRP A 48 -1.10 6.63 7.34
C TRP A 48 -1.94 6.29 8.58
N ALA A 49 -2.31 5.02 8.73
CA ALA A 49 -3.05 4.53 9.89
C ALA A 49 -2.30 4.80 11.21
N ALA A 50 -0.98 4.64 11.23
CA ALA A 50 -0.15 4.93 12.40
C ALA A 50 -0.19 6.42 12.78
N THR A 51 -0.06 7.32 11.79
CA THR A 51 -0.17 8.78 12.02
C THR A 51 -1.56 9.17 12.50
N TYR A 52 -2.61 8.60 11.89
CA TYR A 52 -4.00 8.86 12.27
C TYR A 52 -4.33 8.36 13.68
N GLY A 53 -3.85 7.16 14.03
CA GLY A 53 -4.05 6.56 15.36
C GLY A 53 -3.30 7.29 16.48
N ALA A 54 -2.11 7.82 16.20
CA ALA A 54 -1.37 8.65 17.16
C ALA A 54 -2.15 9.93 17.51
N ASN A 55 -2.73 10.58 16.49
CA ASN A 55 -3.52 11.80 16.67
C ASN A 55 -4.88 11.55 17.35
N ALA A 56 -5.47 10.36 17.17
CA ALA A 56 -6.71 9.95 17.81
C ALA A 56 -6.66 10.07 19.35
N SER A 57 -5.49 9.79 19.94
CA SER A 57 -5.29 9.88 21.40
C SER A 57 -5.42 11.30 21.98
N GLN A 58 -5.41 12.32 21.11
CA GLN A 58 -5.56 13.73 21.47
C GLN A 58 -6.96 14.28 21.18
N GLU A 59 -7.85 13.49 20.57
CA GLU A 59 -9.20 13.92 20.22
C GLU A 59 -10.19 13.75 21.39
N LYS A 60 -11.34 14.44 21.30
CA LYS A 60 -12.43 14.26 22.27
C LYS A 60 -12.97 12.83 22.18
N ILE A 61 -13.39 12.28 23.32
CA ILE A 61 -13.85 10.88 23.49
C ILE A 61 -14.88 10.43 22.44
N GLY A 62 -15.72 11.34 21.91
CA GLY A 62 -16.69 11.02 20.86
C GLY A 62 -16.06 10.77 19.48
N ASP A 63 -15.06 11.56 19.12
CA ASP A 63 -14.40 11.53 17.81
C ASP A 63 -13.43 10.34 17.71
N TYR A 64 -12.86 9.92 18.85
CA TYR A 64 -11.97 8.76 18.96
C TYR A 64 -12.55 7.47 18.35
N SER A 65 -13.85 7.22 18.57
CA SER A 65 -14.53 6.02 18.04
C SER A 65 -14.63 6.01 16.52
N TYR A 66 -14.68 7.19 15.89
CA TYR A 66 -14.71 7.34 14.44
C TYR A 66 -13.31 7.16 13.86
N THR A 67 -12.32 7.78 14.51
CA THR A 67 -10.90 7.69 14.13
C THR A 67 -10.39 6.25 14.22
N GLN A 68 -10.80 5.48 15.24
CA GLN A 68 -10.50 4.04 15.33
C GLN A 68 -11.06 3.24 14.15
N LYS A 69 -12.31 3.47 13.76
CA LYS A 69 -12.93 2.76 12.61
C LYS A 69 -12.22 3.07 11.29
N ILE A 70 -11.75 4.31 11.12
CA ILE A 70 -10.95 4.69 9.94
C ILE A 70 -9.64 3.90 9.93
N VAL A 71 -8.92 3.88 11.05
CA VAL A 71 -7.66 3.14 11.21
C VAL A 71 -7.86 1.64 10.94
N GLU A 72 -8.91 1.04 11.51
CA GLU A 72 -9.24 -0.38 11.27
C GLU A 72 -9.51 -0.67 9.79
N ASN A 73 -10.24 0.21 9.10
CA ASN A 73 -10.50 0.05 7.66
C ASN A 73 -9.22 0.17 6.83
N MET A 74 -8.33 1.11 7.17
CA MET A 74 -7.02 1.27 6.51
C MET A 74 -6.16 0.00 6.68
N LEU A 75 -6.08 -0.53 7.90
CA LEU A 75 -5.32 -1.76 8.18
C LEU A 75 -5.93 -2.99 7.48
N LYS A 76 -7.26 -3.09 7.44
CA LYS A 76 -7.94 -4.16 6.70
C LYS A 76 -7.63 -4.11 5.21
N LEU A 77 -7.61 -2.91 4.62
CA LEU A 77 -7.28 -2.72 3.22
C LEU A 77 -5.79 -3.02 2.94
N ALA A 78 -4.89 -2.62 3.83
CA ALA A 78 -3.48 -2.98 3.76
C ALA A 78 -3.27 -4.51 3.79
N GLY A 79 -3.97 -5.21 4.68
CA GLY A 79 -3.98 -6.67 4.73
C GLY A 79 -4.43 -7.30 3.41
N ALA A 80 -5.50 -6.80 2.80
CA ALA A 80 -5.98 -7.30 1.52
C ALA A 80 -4.95 -7.11 0.38
N PHE A 81 -4.18 -6.01 0.39
CA PHE A 81 -3.10 -5.82 -0.58
C PHE A 81 -1.92 -6.77 -0.35
N ARG A 82 -1.58 -7.07 0.90
CA ARG A 82 -0.56 -8.09 1.23
C ARG A 82 -1.00 -9.49 0.80
N ASP A 83 -2.26 -9.85 1.06
CA ASP A 83 -2.81 -11.14 0.63
C ASP A 83 -2.83 -11.25 -0.90
N LYS A 84 -3.18 -10.16 -1.58
CA LYS A 84 -3.14 -10.08 -3.04
C LYS A 84 -1.73 -10.23 -3.58
N GLU A 85 -0.72 -9.65 -2.94
CA GLU A 85 0.67 -9.87 -3.32
C GLU A 85 1.09 -11.31 -3.08
N ALA A 86 0.80 -11.88 -1.91
CA ALA A 86 1.15 -13.25 -1.55
C ALA A 86 0.45 -14.29 -2.47
N GLY A 87 -0.74 -13.96 -2.98
CA GLY A 87 -1.48 -14.76 -3.95
C GLY A 87 -0.99 -14.64 -5.39
N LYS A 88 -0.06 -13.71 -5.71
CA LYS A 88 0.55 -13.66 -7.04
C LYS A 88 1.52 -14.84 -7.18
N PRO A 89 1.35 -15.73 -8.17
CA PRO A 89 2.35 -16.74 -8.45
C PRO A 89 3.66 -16.04 -8.84
N PHE A 90 4.75 -16.33 -8.11
CA PHE A 90 6.11 -15.93 -8.47
C PHE A 90 6.43 -16.52 -9.86
N SER A 91 6.18 -15.74 -10.90
CA SER A 91 6.50 -16.11 -12.29
C SER A 91 7.90 -15.57 -12.60
N THR A 92 8.92 -16.18 -12.00
CA THR A 92 10.28 -16.00 -12.48
C THR A 92 10.41 -16.79 -13.79
N TRP A 93 10.41 -16.09 -14.92
CA TRP A 93 10.78 -16.65 -16.23
C TRP A 93 12.15 -17.36 -16.20
N SER A 94 12.97 -17.11 -15.17
CA SER A 94 14.25 -17.78 -14.93
C SER A 94 14.16 -19.20 -14.33
N VAL A 95 12.96 -19.75 -14.09
CA VAL A 95 12.78 -21.15 -13.62
C VAL A 95 12.38 -22.11 -14.76
N PHE A 96 12.12 -21.61 -15.96
CA PHE A 96 12.03 -22.49 -17.13
C PHE A 96 13.45 -22.86 -17.60
N ASP A 97 13.97 -23.96 -17.06
CA ASP A 97 15.12 -24.65 -17.63
C ASP A 97 14.72 -25.27 -18.98
N PHE A 98 15.03 -24.57 -20.07
CA PHE A 98 14.96 -25.07 -21.44
C PHE A 98 16.30 -25.70 -21.89
N THR A 99 17.17 -26.12 -20.99
CA THR A 99 18.31 -26.97 -21.37
C THR A 99 17.76 -28.33 -21.80
N GLY A 100 17.42 -28.41 -23.08
CA GLY A 100 17.10 -29.65 -23.77
C GLY A 100 18.32 -30.57 -23.78
N ASN A 101 18.60 -31.22 -22.66
CA ASN A 101 19.49 -32.36 -22.66
C ASN A 101 18.67 -33.60 -23.07
N THR A 102 18.38 -33.67 -24.37
CA THR A 102 18.15 -34.94 -25.04
C THR A 102 19.49 -35.67 -25.12
N THR A 103 19.71 -36.65 -24.24
CA THR A 103 20.37 -37.93 -24.56
C THR A 103 20.02 -38.96 -23.50
#